data_AF-A0A7K4F7P6-F1
#
_entry.id   AF-A0A7K4F7P6-F1
#
_cell.length_a   1.000
_cell.length_b   1.000
_cell.length_c   1.000
_cell.angle_alpha   90.00
_cell.angle_beta   90.00
_cell.angle_gamma   90.00
#
_symmetry.space_group_name_H-M   'P 1'
#
loop_
_entity.id
_entity.type
_entity.pdbx_description
1 polymer ?
#
loop_
_entity_poly.entity_id
_entity_poly.type
_entity_poly.pdbx_seq_one_letter_code
_entity_poly.pdbx_strand_id
1 'polypeptide(L)'
;MPATGKVSLTRQTIYCFIPVLDLYSAYKIKKLRWFVLIILGLGLALSTIFGNLNPIADEQEYSEKLLTPKMEIDWQYAILGDNPELSLISIIVMDGTIYGTKVYLIRRWSKSWNAKFD
;
A
#
# COMPACT_ATOMS: atom_id res chain seq x y z
N MET A 1 -6.68 -22.67 3.70
CA MET A 1 -6.77 -23.13 5.10
C MET A 1 -5.69 -22.44 5.94
N PRO A 2 -5.95 -22.11 7.22
CA PRO A 2 -4.91 -21.65 8.15
C PRO A 2 -3.78 -22.67 8.24
N ALA A 3 -2.56 -22.22 8.55
CA ALA A 3 -1.46 -23.15 8.76
C ALA A 3 -1.74 -24.03 9.98
N THR A 4 -1.38 -25.31 9.90
CA THR A 4 -1.45 -26.28 11.02
C THR A 4 -0.11 -26.46 11.71
N GLY A 5 0.95 -25.82 11.21
CA GLY A 5 2.31 -25.89 11.75
C GLY A 5 3.12 -24.61 11.52
N LYS A 6 4.44 -24.72 11.66
CA LYS A 6 5.38 -23.60 11.44
C LYS A 6 5.30 -23.08 10.01
N VAL A 7 5.42 -21.77 9.85
CA VAL A 7 5.47 -21.08 8.56
C VAL A 7 6.88 -20.56 8.29
N SER A 8 7.34 -20.64 7.04
CA SER A 8 8.63 -20.07 6.63
C SER A 8 8.56 -18.54 6.61
N LEU A 9 9.43 -17.88 7.38
CA LEU A 9 9.52 -16.41 7.43
C LEU A 9 9.90 -15.81 6.07
N THR A 10 10.80 -16.47 5.33
CA THR A 10 11.26 -16.01 4.01
C THR A 10 10.12 -16.03 3.01
N ARG A 11 9.35 -17.13 2.94
CA ARG A 11 8.19 -17.22 2.04
C ARG A 11 7.12 -16.20 2.37
N GLN A 12 6.78 -16.05 3.66
CA GLN A 12 5.81 -15.06 4.12
C GLN A 12 6.24 -13.63 3.77
N THR A 13 7.56 -13.34 3.82
CA THR A 13 8.10 -12.03 3.42
C THR A 13 7.96 -11.81 1.91
N ILE A 14 8.30 -12.80 1.08
CA ILE A 14 8.15 -12.70 -0.39
C ILE A 14 6.69 -12.45 -0.78
N TYR A 15 5.76 -13.16 -0.13
CA TYR A 15 4.33 -12.98 -0.39
C TYR A 15 3.82 -11.57 -0.05
N CYS A 16 4.49 -10.80 0.81
CA CYS A 16 4.10 -9.43 1.10
C CYS A 16 4.26 -8.47 -0.10
N PHE A 17 5.09 -8.84 -1.08
CA PHE A 17 5.34 -8.02 -2.29
C PHE A 17 4.38 -8.33 -3.44
N ILE A 18 3.62 -9.43 -3.35
CA ILE A 18 2.70 -9.85 -4.40
C ILE A 18 1.28 -9.52 -3.93
N PRO A 19 0.49 -8.74 -4.71
CA PRO A 19 -0.90 -8.47 -4.37
C PRO A 19 -1.66 -9.76 -4.09
N VAL A 20 -2.59 -9.72 -3.13
CA VAL A 20 -3.41 -10.87 -2.68
C VAL A 20 -2.62 -11.92 -1.87
N LEU A 21 -1.35 -12.19 -2.19
CA LEU A 21 -0.53 -13.13 -1.42
C LEU A 21 -0.16 -12.58 -0.03
N ASP A 22 -0.15 -11.26 0.14
CA ASP A 22 -0.02 -10.59 1.43
C ASP A 22 -1.22 -10.90 2.34
N LEU A 23 -2.44 -10.88 1.79
CA LEU A 23 -3.67 -11.29 2.49
C LEU A 23 -3.63 -12.78 2.83
N TYR A 24 -3.19 -13.63 1.89
CA TYR A 24 -3.02 -15.05 2.13
C TYR A 24 -2.03 -15.34 3.27
N SER A 25 -0.94 -14.57 3.33
CA SER A 25 0.08 -14.64 4.38
C SER A 25 -0.50 -14.33 5.75
N ALA A 26 -1.30 -13.26 5.83
CA ALA A 26 -2.01 -12.88 7.05
C ALA A 26 -3.08 -13.91 7.46
N TYR A 27 -3.79 -14.48 6.49
CA TYR A 27 -4.79 -15.52 6.70
C TYR A 27 -4.17 -16.80 7.26
N LYS A 28 -3.00 -17.22 6.75
CA LYS A 28 -2.29 -18.41 7.23
C LYS A 28 -2.01 -18.40 8.73
N ILE A 29 -1.71 -17.24 9.29
CA ILE A 29 -1.36 -17.06 10.71
C ILE A 29 -2.52 -16.52 11.56
N LYS A 30 -3.77 -16.57 11.03
CA LYS A 30 -4.99 -16.09 11.70
C LYS A 30 -4.95 -14.61 12.10
N LYS A 31 -4.26 -13.76 11.32
CA LYS A 31 -4.15 -12.31 11.57
C LYS A 31 -4.78 -11.44 10.47
N LEU A 32 -5.52 -12.06 9.54
CA LEU A 32 -6.15 -11.36 8.41
C LEU A 32 -6.95 -10.12 8.82
N ARG A 33 -7.83 -10.22 9.82
CA ARG A 33 -8.66 -9.08 10.27
C ARG A 33 -7.82 -7.88 10.70
N TRP A 34 -6.82 -8.11 11.54
CA TRP A 34 -5.92 -7.06 12.02
C TRP A 34 -5.03 -6.52 10.91
N PHE A 35 -4.57 -7.38 10.01
CA PHE A 35 -3.80 -6.98 8.85
C PHE A 35 -4.57 -6.00 7.97
N VAL A 36 -5.80 -6.37 7.60
CA VAL A 36 -6.66 -5.54 6.75
C VAL A 36 -6.98 -4.21 7.44
N LEU A 37 -7.34 -4.22 8.72
CA LEU A 37 -7.63 -2.99 9.47
C LEU A 37 -6.42 -2.03 9.52
N ILE A 38 -5.23 -2.55 9.79
CA ILE A 38 -4.03 -1.71 9.87
C ILE A 38 -3.66 -1.16 8.49
N ILE A 39 -3.67 -2.00 7.44
CA ILE A 39 -3.28 -1.56 6.09
C ILE A 39 -4.30 -0.59 5.49
N LEU A 40 -5.61 -0.81 5.68
CA LEU A 40 -6.63 0.13 5.24
C LEU A 40 -6.56 1.45 6.03
N GLY A 41 -6.42 1.37 7.36
CA GLY A 41 -6.28 2.57 8.19
C GLY A 41 -5.04 3.39 7.82
N LEU A 42 -3.91 2.72 7.59
CA LEU A 42 -2.69 3.36 7.13
C LEU A 42 -2.86 3.97 5.73
N GLY A 43 -3.50 3.25 4.80
CA GLY A 43 -3.78 3.76 3.45
C GLY A 43 -4.60 5.05 3.49
N LEU A 44 -5.71 5.07 4.23
CA LEU A 44 -6.55 6.26 4.39
C LEU A 44 -5.80 7.43 5.06
N ALA A 45 -5.00 7.14 6.09
CA ALA A 45 -4.19 8.16 6.77
C ALA A 45 -3.14 8.77 5.83
N LEU A 46 -2.45 7.95 5.01
CA LEU A 46 -1.47 8.47 4.06
C LEU A 46 -2.15 9.25 2.93
N SER A 47 -3.26 8.75 2.37
CA SER A 47 -4.01 9.46 1.33
C SER A 47 -4.50 10.83 1.80
N THR A 48 -4.96 10.95 3.05
CA THR A 48 -5.37 12.25 3.62
C THR A 48 -4.18 13.19 3.82
N ILE A 49 -3.04 12.70 4.34
CA ILE A 49 -1.83 13.52 4.51
C ILE A 49 -1.36 14.05 3.14
N PHE A 50 -1.18 13.17 2.16
CA PHE A 50 -0.66 13.56 0.85
C PHE A 50 -1.66 14.38 0.03
N GLY A 51 -2.96 14.12 0.14
CA GLY A 51 -3.99 14.95 -0.50
C GLY A 51 -4.02 16.40 0.01
N ASN A 52 -3.67 16.63 1.28
CA ASN A 52 -3.53 17.99 1.81
C ASN A 52 -2.21 18.66 1.41
N LEU A 53 -1.15 17.89 1.12
CA LEU A 53 0.14 18.41 0.66
C LEU A 53 0.14 18.75 -0.83
N ASN A 54 -0.71 18.10 -1.62
CA ASN A 54 -0.89 18.35 -3.04
C ASN A 54 -2.38 18.60 -3.33
N PRO A 55 -2.91 19.80 -2.99
CA PRO A 55 -4.31 20.11 -3.20
C PRO A 55 -4.62 19.99 -4.69
N ILE A 56 -5.59 19.13 -5.02
CA ILE A 56 -6.08 19.00 -6.38
C ILE A 56 -6.71 20.34 -6.77
N ALA A 57 -6.33 20.87 -7.94
CA ALA A 57 -6.95 22.03 -8.54
C ALA A 57 -8.48 21.86 -8.60
N ASP A 58 -9.23 22.96 -8.62
CA ASP A 58 -10.69 22.92 -8.74
C ASP A 58 -11.11 21.98 -9.89
N GLU A 59 -12.21 21.23 -9.77
CA GLU A 59 -12.55 20.13 -10.72
C GLU A 59 -12.52 20.60 -12.18
N GLN A 60 -12.90 21.86 -12.41
CA GLN A 60 -12.88 22.52 -13.70
C GLN A 60 -11.45 22.71 -14.23
N GLU A 61 -10.54 23.24 -13.40
CA GLU A 61 -9.13 23.44 -13.74
C GLU A 61 -8.41 22.10 -13.96
N TYR A 62 -8.73 21.07 -13.17
CA TYR A 62 -8.20 19.72 -13.38
C TYR A 62 -8.62 19.15 -14.74
N SER A 63 -9.89 19.32 -15.13
CA SER A 63 -10.39 18.82 -16.42
C SER A 63 -9.76 19.51 -17.62
N GLU A 64 -9.46 20.80 -17.50
CA GLU A 64 -8.79 21.60 -18.53
C GLU A 64 -7.33 21.19 -18.71
N LYS A 65 -6.63 20.91 -17.60
CA LYS A 65 -5.23 20.47 -17.62
C LYS A 65 -5.05 18.99 -17.97
N LEU A 66 -6.07 18.16 -17.74
CA LEU A 66 -6.04 16.72 -18.03
C LEU A 66 -6.04 16.41 -19.53
N LEU A 67 -6.60 17.30 -20.34
CA LEU A 67 -6.72 17.11 -21.78
C LEU A 67 -5.69 17.96 -22.52
N THR A 68 -4.90 17.32 -23.38
CA THR A 68 -4.06 18.04 -24.34
C THR A 68 -4.94 18.82 -25.33
N PRO A 69 -4.38 19.79 -26.08
CA PRO A 69 -5.13 20.49 -27.14
C PRO A 69 -5.74 19.58 -28.21
N LYS A 70 -5.31 18.31 -28.28
CA LYS A 70 -5.84 17.27 -29.18
C LYS A 70 -6.94 16.40 -28.55
N MET A 71 -7.40 16.76 -27.35
CA MET A 71 -8.33 15.97 -26.52
C MET A 71 -7.79 14.58 -26.13
N GLU A 72 -6.47 14.43 -26.03
CA GLU A 72 -5.84 13.22 -25.49
C GLU A 72 -5.56 13.40 -23.99
N ILE A 73 -5.61 12.31 -23.23
CA ILE A 73 -5.29 12.33 -21.79
C ILE A 73 -3.79 12.60 -21.62
N ASP A 74 -3.47 13.66 -20.88
CA ASP A 74 -2.11 13.86 -20.36
C ASP A 74 -1.90 12.93 -19.16
N TRP A 75 -1.35 11.74 -19.44
CA TRP A 75 -1.06 10.74 -18.41
C TRP A 75 -0.01 11.21 -17.39
N GLN A 76 0.88 12.12 -17.79
CA GLN A 76 1.87 12.65 -16.87
C GLN A 76 1.18 13.54 -15.84
N TYR A 77 0.33 14.45 -16.30
CA TYR A 77 -0.47 15.28 -15.41
C TYR A 77 -1.47 14.46 -14.59
N ALA A 78 -2.13 13.46 -15.18
CA ALA A 78 -3.09 12.60 -14.46
C ALA A 78 -2.48 11.83 -13.29
N ILE A 79 -1.21 11.43 -13.40
CA ILE A 79 -0.51 10.63 -12.38
C ILE A 79 0.26 11.53 -11.41
N LEU A 80 0.88 12.59 -11.91
CA LEU A 80 1.85 13.39 -11.17
C LEU A 80 1.36 14.79 -10.80
N GLY A 81 0.24 15.24 -11.38
CA GLY A 81 -0.36 16.55 -11.11
C GLY A 81 0.53 17.74 -11.47
N ASP A 82 0.20 18.89 -10.90
CA ASP A 82 0.93 20.15 -11.10
C ASP A 82 2.36 20.12 -10.53
N ASN A 83 2.62 19.31 -9.49
CA ASN A 83 3.93 19.17 -8.87
C ASN A 83 4.46 17.74 -8.97
N PRO A 84 5.12 17.38 -10.10
CA PRO A 84 5.51 16.00 -10.34
C PRO A 84 6.58 15.49 -9.38
N GLU A 85 7.49 16.36 -8.92
CA GLU A 85 8.53 15.98 -7.96
C GLU A 85 7.92 15.59 -6.60
N LEU A 86 7.01 16.42 -6.09
CA LEU A 86 6.31 16.14 -4.83
C LEU A 86 5.45 14.89 -4.95
N SER A 87 4.75 14.71 -6.07
CA SER A 87 3.94 13.51 -6.32
C SER A 87 4.79 12.24 -6.37
N LEU A 88 5.93 12.26 -7.06
CA LEU A 88 6.86 11.13 -7.09
C LEU A 88 7.38 10.78 -5.69
N ILE A 89 7.82 11.78 -4.92
CA ILE A 89 8.26 11.58 -3.53
C ILE A 89 7.13 10.97 -2.69
N SER A 90 5.90 11.48 -2.86
CA SER A 90 4.72 11.02 -2.13
C SER A 90 4.39 9.55 -2.43
N ILE A 91 4.43 9.15 -3.71
CA ILE A 91 4.23 7.76 -4.14
C ILE A 91 5.28 6.85 -3.49
N ILE A 92 6.56 7.22 -3.59
CA ILE A 92 7.67 6.42 -3.04
C ILE A 92 7.54 6.27 -1.52
N VAL A 93 7.24 7.35 -0.81
CA VAL A 93 7.07 7.33 0.65
C VAL A 93 5.84 6.51 1.05
N MET A 94 4.72 6.67 0.35
CA MET A 94 3.49 5.94 0.62
C MET A 94 3.70 4.44 0.42
N ASP A 95 4.21 4.02 -0.72
CA ASP A 95 4.47 2.62 -1.04
C ASP A 95 5.51 2.03 -0.09
N GLY A 96 6.62 2.73 0.14
CA GLY A 96 7.66 2.30 1.07
C GLY A 96 7.11 2.08 2.48
N THR A 97 6.25 2.98 2.96
CA THR A 97 5.61 2.89 4.28
C THR A 97 4.64 1.71 4.35
N ILE A 98 3.80 1.53 3.33
CA ILE A 98 2.84 0.43 3.26
C ILE A 98 3.58 -0.92 3.21
N TYR A 99 4.53 -1.09 2.28
CA TYR A 99 5.29 -2.34 2.14
C TYR A 99 6.13 -2.64 3.38
N GLY A 100 6.82 -1.64 3.92
CA GLY A 100 7.60 -1.78 5.16
C GLY A 100 6.72 -2.25 6.32
N THR A 101 5.53 -1.67 6.46
CA THR A 101 4.56 -2.06 7.49
C THR A 101 4.05 -3.48 7.27
N LYS A 102 3.67 -3.86 6.05
CA LYS A 102 3.23 -5.23 5.72
C LYS A 102 4.29 -6.26 6.12
N VAL A 103 5.54 -6.05 5.69
CA VAL A 103 6.66 -6.95 5.98
C VAL A 103 6.91 -7.04 7.48
N TYR A 104 6.94 -5.91 8.19
CA TYR A 104 7.13 -5.87 9.63
C TYR A 104 6.06 -6.69 10.36
N LEU A 105 4.78 -6.45 10.07
CA LEU A 105 3.66 -7.13 10.72
C LEU A 105 3.67 -8.63 10.44
N ILE A 106 3.81 -9.04 9.18
CA ILE A 106 3.82 -10.45 8.80
C ILE A 106 5.00 -11.19 9.43
N ARG A 107 6.20 -10.59 9.45
CA ARG A 107 7.36 -11.22 10.10
C ARG A 107 7.15 -11.34 11.61
N ARG A 108 6.68 -10.27 12.27
CA ARG A 108 6.41 -10.27 13.72
C ARG A 108 5.36 -11.32 14.10
N TRP A 109 4.25 -11.36 13.39
CA TRP A 109 3.18 -12.32 13.65
C TRP A 109 3.54 -13.75 13.27
N SER A 110 4.30 -13.95 12.20
CA SER A 110 4.79 -15.28 11.83
C SER A 110 5.76 -15.85 12.87
N LYS A 111 6.63 -15.02 13.47
CA LYS A 111 7.46 -15.43 14.61
C LYS A 111 6.62 -15.85 15.81
N SER A 112 5.63 -15.03 16.18
CA SER A 112 4.70 -15.34 17.28
C SER A 112 3.85 -16.59 16.99
N TRP A 113 3.53 -16.85 15.73
CA TRP A 113 2.84 -18.08 15.32
C TRP A 113 3.75 -19.30 15.47
N ASN A 114 4.99 -19.23 14.99
CA ASN A 114 5.94 -20.34 15.02
C ASN A 114 6.32 -20.75 16.45
N ALA A 115 6.40 -19.77 17.36
CA ALA A 115 6.68 -20.01 18.78
C ALA A 115 5.62 -20.87 19.50
N LYS A 116 4.46 -21.15 18.88
CA LYS A 116 3.45 -22.08 19.41
C LYS A 116 3.76 -23.55 19.12
N PHE A 117 4.76 -23.79 18.28
CA PHE A 117 5.18 -25.12 17.82
C PHE A 117 6.66 -25.40 18.15
N ASP A 118 7.28 -24.51 18.91
CA ASP A 118 8.56 -24.73 19.60
C ASP A 118 8.25 -25.27 21.00
#